data_AF-A0A847LND7-F1
#
_entry.id   AF-A0A847LND7-F1
#
_cell.length_a   1.000
_cell.length_b   1.000
_cell.length_c   1.000
_cell.angle_alpha   90.00
_cell.angle_beta   90.00
_cell.angle_gamma   90.00
#
_symmetry.space_group_name_H-M   'P 1'
#
loop_
_entity.id
_entity.type
_entity.pdbx_description
1 polymer ?
#
loop_
_entity_poly.entity_id
_entity_poly.type
_entity_poly.pdbx_seq_one_letter_code
_entity_poly.pdbx_strand_id
1 'polypeptide(L)'
;MAGISLLVLMFLGGGMTPAGAATQVVGPFAVDVEVRTSLYVLIPHATIEAKLAGTRIRVNAWAPGYQRAQKEIPVRPGVLSYSAVLQLEDVPKRFDVFTFEHKPIASCFFDRHQGGTAPDQYAITMFIPKNTWPHPNPAGILVNQPGYGWPIQNSTEISSFHEFFKVRMLIDRAVLDDPHDELIIMVNTGETLDPATARRWLELVRRLETVSPARAMAVAVALAGSLPPGLDAGELPDVVRRLFVRQGRFDALHQENPLPPQR
;
A
#
# COMPACT_ATOMS: atom_id res chain seq x y z
N MET A 1 60.99 -0.29 20.42
CA MET A 1 59.60 -0.01 20.84
C MET A 1 58.91 0.71 19.70
N ALA A 2 58.07 0.00 18.96
CA ALA A 2 57.16 0.56 17.97
C ALA A 2 55.88 -0.27 18.06
N GLY A 3 54.83 0.33 18.62
CA GLY A 3 53.53 -0.30 18.81
C GLY A 3 52.81 -0.40 17.47
N ILE A 4 52.56 -1.63 17.03
CA ILE A 4 51.69 -1.90 15.88
C ILE A 4 50.25 -1.84 16.41
N SER A 5 49.56 -0.74 16.10
CA SER A 5 48.12 -0.63 16.34
C SER A 5 47.39 -1.41 15.24
N LEU A 6 46.88 -2.58 15.60
CA LEU A 6 46.03 -3.40 14.74
C LEU A 6 44.61 -2.82 14.76
N LEU A 7 44.26 -2.07 13.72
CA LEU A 7 42.91 -1.53 13.55
C LEU A 7 42.04 -2.61 12.91
N VAL A 8 41.31 -3.36 13.74
CA VAL A 8 40.32 -4.35 13.29
C VAL A 8 39.10 -3.59 12.77
N LEU A 9 38.99 -3.45 11.46
CA LEU A 9 37.77 -3.00 10.80
C LEU A 9 36.75 -4.16 10.83
N MET A 10 35.80 -4.13 11.77
CA MET A 10 34.60 -4.94 11.69
C MET A 10 33.73 -4.39 10.56
N PHE A 11 33.88 -4.95 9.35
CA PHE A 11 32.83 -4.85 8.34
C PHE A 11 31.65 -5.71 8.81
N LEU A 12 30.66 -5.05 9.43
CA LEU A 12 29.29 -5.54 9.53
C LEU A 12 28.77 -5.73 8.11
N GLY A 13 28.98 -6.92 7.56
CA GLY A 13 28.38 -7.36 6.32
C GLY A 13 26.87 -7.48 6.51
N GLY A 14 26.17 -6.36 6.32
CA GLY A 14 24.76 -6.34 5.93
C GLY A 14 24.62 -6.89 4.52
N GLY A 15 24.95 -8.17 4.33
CA GLY A 15 24.65 -8.88 3.10
C GLY A 15 23.17 -9.17 3.07
N MET A 16 22.48 -8.68 2.04
CA MET A 16 21.17 -9.19 1.64
C MET A 16 21.27 -10.71 1.57
N THR A 17 20.72 -11.40 2.57
CA THR A 17 20.62 -12.85 2.53
C THR A 17 19.75 -13.22 1.33
N PRO A 18 20.20 -14.14 0.46
CA PRO A 18 19.38 -14.60 -0.65
C PRO A 18 18.09 -15.22 -0.09
N ALA A 19 17.00 -15.05 -0.82
CA ALA A 19 15.68 -15.57 -0.48
C ALA A 19 15.74 -17.10 -0.24
N GLY A 20 15.85 -17.50 1.02
CA GLY A 20 16.06 -18.87 1.45
C GLY A 20 15.90 -18.98 2.96
N ALA A 21 15.71 -20.21 3.46
CA ALA A 21 15.59 -20.49 4.89
C ALA A 21 16.73 -19.82 5.68
N ALA A 22 16.40 -19.13 6.78
CA ALA A 22 17.42 -18.57 7.66
C ALA A 22 17.82 -19.63 8.70
N THR A 23 19.11 -19.96 8.73
CA THR A 23 19.66 -20.85 9.76
C THR A 23 19.93 -20.07 11.04
N GLN A 24 19.30 -20.49 12.14
CA GLN A 24 19.52 -19.95 13.48
C GLN A 24 20.28 -20.98 14.33
N VAL A 25 21.37 -20.54 14.98
CA VAL A 25 22.14 -21.39 15.90
C VAL A 25 21.71 -21.06 17.33
N VAL A 26 21.21 -22.06 18.05
CA VAL A 26 20.70 -21.92 19.41
C VAL A 26 21.32 -22.98 20.31
N GLY A 27 22.33 -22.58 21.08
CA GLY A 27 23.15 -23.54 21.83
C GLY A 27 23.84 -24.52 20.87
N PRO A 28 23.70 -25.85 21.06
CA PRO A 28 24.29 -26.85 20.16
C PRO A 28 23.45 -27.16 18.92
N PHE A 29 22.27 -26.53 18.77
CA PHE A 29 21.31 -26.86 17.70
C PHE A 29 21.38 -25.86 16.56
N ALA A 30 21.33 -26.35 15.32
CA ALA A 30 21.05 -25.56 14.14
C ALA A 30 19.56 -25.69 13.77
N VAL A 31 18.91 -24.58 13.45
CA VAL A 31 17.49 -24.56 13.06
C VAL A 31 17.32 -23.81 11.75
N ASP A 32 16.93 -24.51 10.70
CA ASP A 32 16.61 -23.92 9.41
C ASP A 32 15.14 -23.46 9.40
N VAL A 33 14.93 -22.15 9.30
CA VAL A 33 13.60 -21.55 9.40
C VAL A 33 13.16 -20.93 8.08
N GLU A 34 12.04 -21.40 7.55
CA GLU A 34 11.34 -20.76 6.44
C GLU A 34 10.11 -20.02 6.95
N VAL A 35 9.95 -18.78 6.51
CA VAL A 35 8.78 -17.96 6.83
C VAL A 35 7.98 -17.72 5.57
N ARG A 36 6.69 -18.07 5.60
CA ARG A 36 5.81 -18.04 4.43
C ARG A 36 4.51 -17.31 4.73
N THR A 37 3.86 -16.79 3.70
CA THR A 37 2.51 -16.25 3.77
C THR A 37 1.49 -17.36 3.99
N SER A 38 0.23 -16.98 4.26
CA SER A 38 -0.89 -17.92 4.33
C SER A 38 -1.12 -18.75 3.06
N LEU A 39 -0.60 -18.28 1.93
CA LEU A 39 -0.63 -18.94 0.62
C LEU A 39 0.70 -19.65 0.29
N TYR A 40 1.54 -19.92 1.29
CA TYR A 40 2.83 -20.61 1.17
C TYR A 40 3.90 -19.91 0.31
N VAL A 41 3.76 -18.62 0.04
CA VAL A 41 4.79 -17.82 -0.64
C VAL A 41 5.86 -17.41 0.37
N LEU A 42 7.15 -17.49 0.02
CA LEU A 42 8.24 -17.10 0.92
C LEU A 42 8.19 -15.59 1.24
N ILE A 43 8.40 -15.21 2.50
CA ILE A 43 8.52 -13.82 2.94
C ILE A 43 10.01 -13.51 3.13
N PRO A 44 10.71 -12.91 2.15
CA PRO A 44 12.16 -12.81 2.16
C PRO A 44 12.72 -11.85 3.21
N HIS A 45 11.90 -10.92 3.70
CA HIS A 45 12.28 -9.89 4.68
C HIS A 45 11.77 -10.20 6.09
N ALA A 46 11.31 -11.44 6.34
CA ALA A 46 10.85 -11.82 7.67
C ALA A 46 12.01 -11.87 8.67
N THR A 47 11.75 -11.36 9.87
CA THR A 47 12.68 -11.48 11.00
C THR A 47 12.36 -12.75 11.78
N ILE A 48 13.41 -13.46 12.18
CA ILE A 48 13.33 -14.74 12.88
C ILE A 48 14.16 -14.64 14.15
N GLU A 49 13.59 -15.11 15.25
CA GLU A 49 14.28 -15.24 16.54
C GLU A 49 14.10 -16.67 17.03
N ALA A 50 15.18 -17.35 17.40
CA ALA A 50 15.12 -18.68 17.97
C ALA A 50 15.84 -18.71 19.33
N LYS A 51 15.23 -19.36 20.33
CA LYS A 51 15.80 -19.51 21.67
C LYS A 51 15.49 -20.86 22.29
N LEU A 52 16.40 -21.34 23.13
CA LEU A 52 16.22 -22.57 23.88
C LEU A 52 15.34 -22.26 25.10
N ALA A 53 14.24 -22.99 25.23
CA ALA A 53 13.29 -22.90 26.33
C ALA A 53 13.17 -24.29 26.99
N GLY A 54 14.14 -24.61 27.86
CA GLY A 54 14.24 -25.93 28.48
C GLY A 54 14.54 -27.03 27.46
N THR A 55 13.62 -27.97 27.28
CA THR A 55 13.75 -29.10 26.32
C THR A 55 13.13 -28.79 24.95
N ARG A 56 12.81 -27.52 24.67
CA ARG A 56 12.20 -27.08 23.42
C ARG A 56 12.99 -25.93 22.82
N ILE A 57 13.02 -25.85 21.50
CA ILE A 57 13.45 -24.67 20.77
C ILE A 57 12.21 -23.88 20.42
N ARG A 58 12.13 -22.63 20.88
CA ARG A 58 11.06 -21.69 20.52
C ARG A 58 11.56 -20.82 19.38
N VAL A 59 10.83 -20.85 18.26
CA VAL A 59 11.08 -20.04 17.08
C VAL A 59 9.94 -19.04 16.95
N ASN A 60 10.27 -17.76 16.91
CA ASN A 60 9.36 -16.66 16.61
C ASN A 60 9.69 -16.11 15.23
N ALA A 61 8.67 -15.73 14.47
CA ALA A 61 8.85 -15.03 13.21
C ALA A 61 7.85 -13.87 13.10
N TRP A 62 8.28 -12.77 12.49
CA TRP A 62 7.43 -11.62 12.20
C TRP A 62 7.91 -10.88 10.95
N ALA A 63 6.98 -10.20 10.29
CA ALA A 63 7.23 -9.34 9.15
C ALA A 63 6.19 -8.20 9.15
N PRO A 64 6.49 -7.05 8.53
CA PRO A 64 5.56 -5.93 8.45
C PRO A 64 4.22 -6.32 7.84
N GLY A 65 3.11 -5.86 8.43
CA GLY A 65 1.75 -6.14 7.99
C GLY A 65 1.29 -7.59 8.17
N TYR A 66 2.06 -8.42 8.89
CA TYR A 66 1.70 -9.80 9.23
C TYR A 66 1.60 -10.00 10.74
N GLN A 67 0.74 -10.93 11.15
CA GLN A 67 0.67 -11.40 12.52
C GLN A 67 1.94 -12.20 12.87
N ARG A 68 2.47 -11.96 14.08
CA ARG A 68 3.63 -12.72 14.58
C ARG A 68 3.24 -14.18 14.79
N ALA A 69 4.11 -15.09 14.38
CA ALA A 69 3.92 -16.52 14.60
C ALA A 69 4.99 -17.09 15.54
N GLN A 70 4.62 -18.10 16.31
CA GLN A 70 5.51 -18.83 17.19
C GLN A 70 5.35 -20.33 16.93
N LYS A 71 6.47 -21.05 16.95
CA LYS A 71 6.52 -22.51 16.89
C LYS A 71 7.47 -23.06 17.95
N GLU A 72 7.06 -24.10 18.64
CA GLU A 72 7.93 -24.83 19.56
C GLU A 72 8.30 -26.19 18.99
N ILE A 73 9.59 -26.52 19.02
CA ILE A 73 10.15 -27.76 18.51
C ILE A 73 10.72 -28.55 19.69
N PRO A 74 10.22 -29.76 20.00
CA PRO A 74 10.80 -30.58 21.06
C PRO A 74 12.18 -31.09 20.64
N VAL A 75 13.17 -30.88 21.50
CA VAL A 75 14.53 -31.39 21.30
C VAL A 75 14.54 -32.91 21.49
N ARG A 76 15.20 -33.62 20.57
CA ARG A 76 15.35 -35.08 20.60
C ARG A 76 16.82 -35.46 20.87
N PRO A 77 17.07 -36.52 21.68
CA PRO A 77 18.42 -37.02 21.88
C PRO A 77 19.11 -37.36 20.55
N GLY A 78 20.36 -36.95 20.40
CA GLY A 78 21.18 -37.22 19.20
C GLY A 78 20.84 -36.36 17.96
N VAL A 79 19.85 -35.46 18.03
CA VAL A 79 19.46 -34.58 16.92
C VAL A 79 19.99 -33.17 17.15
N LEU A 80 20.86 -32.71 16.25
CA LEU A 80 21.49 -31.38 16.30
C LEU A 80 20.95 -30.39 15.27
N SER A 81 20.20 -30.86 14.27
CA SER A 81 19.60 -30.00 13.23
C SER A 81 18.09 -30.17 13.19
N TYR A 82 17.38 -29.06 13.11
CA TYR A 82 15.93 -28.99 13.04
C TYR A 82 15.51 -28.09 11.87
N SER A 83 14.31 -28.32 11.35
CA SER A 83 13.69 -27.43 10.37
C SER A 83 12.32 -26.97 10.86
N ALA A 84 11.98 -25.72 10.56
CA ALA A 84 10.69 -25.14 10.87
C ALA A 84 10.18 -24.27 9.74
N VAL A 85 8.97 -24.57 9.29
CA VAL A 85 8.17 -23.63 8.51
C VAL A 85 7.21 -22.92 9.46
N LEU A 86 7.23 -21.58 9.44
CA LEU A 86 6.25 -20.72 10.08
C LEU A 86 5.44 -20.00 9.00
N GLN A 87 4.12 -20.01 9.17
CA GLN A 87 3.17 -19.32 8.32
C GLN A 87 2.73 -18.05 9.04
N LEU A 88 2.86 -16.90 8.39
CA LEU A 88 2.36 -15.63 8.89
C LEU A 88 1.02 -15.31 8.21
N GLU A 89 0.03 -14.98 9.03
CA GLU A 89 -1.28 -14.51 8.58
C GLU A 89 -1.29 -12.99 8.41
N ASP A 90 -2.18 -12.49 7.57
CA ASP A 90 -2.39 -11.05 7.42
C ASP A 90 -2.96 -10.45 8.72
N VAL A 91 -2.52 -9.25 9.09
CA VAL A 91 -3.18 -8.49 10.16
C VAL A 91 -4.59 -8.12 9.69
N PRO A 92 -5.65 -8.38 10.49
CA PRO A 92 -7.00 -7.99 10.11
C PRO A 92 -7.11 -6.47 10.02
N LYS A 93 -7.66 -5.96 8.91
CA LYS A 93 -7.97 -4.55 8.73
C LYS A 93 -9.47 -4.36 8.42
N ARG A 94 -10.03 -3.28 8.96
CA ARG A 94 -11.35 -2.76 8.60
C ARG A 94 -11.20 -1.83 7.40
N PHE A 95 -12.11 -1.94 6.45
CA PHE A 95 -12.15 -1.08 5.28
C PHE A 95 -13.45 -0.30 5.30
N ASP A 96 -13.35 1.02 5.30
CA ASP A 96 -14.49 1.92 5.26
C ASP A 96 -14.45 2.70 3.94
N VAL A 97 -15.56 2.69 3.20
CA VAL A 97 -15.64 3.27 1.84
C VAL A 97 -16.52 4.50 1.84
N PHE A 98 -15.98 5.60 1.35
CA PHE A 98 -16.71 6.86 1.25
C PHE A 98 -16.53 7.51 -0.11
N THR A 99 -17.46 8.40 -0.46
CA THR A 99 -17.23 9.40 -1.51
C THR A 99 -16.27 10.48 -1.00
N PHE A 100 -15.80 11.35 -1.90
CA PHE A 100 -14.97 12.50 -1.51
C PHE A 100 -15.70 13.53 -0.63
N GLU A 101 -17.03 13.48 -0.60
CA GLU A 101 -17.89 14.24 0.33
C GLU A 101 -18.13 13.50 1.67
N HIS A 102 -17.41 12.40 1.92
CA HIS A 102 -17.54 11.58 3.12
C HIS A 102 -18.91 10.92 3.29
N LYS A 103 -19.62 10.65 2.19
CA LYS A 103 -20.86 9.84 2.20
C LYS A 103 -20.49 8.36 2.06
N PRO A 104 -21.00 7.45 2.90
CA PRO A 104 -20.65 6.03 2.82
C PRO A 104 -21.18 5.40 1.54
N ILE A 105 -20.40 4.49 0.92
CA ILE A 105 -20.83 3.70 -0.23
C ILE A 105 -21.25 2.30 0.26
N ALA A 106 -22.54 2.13 0.55
CA ALA A 106 -23.06 0.95 1.26
C ALA A 106 -23.03 -0.36 0.46
N SER A 107 -22.87 -0.30 -0.87
CA SER A 107 -22.98 -1.46 -1.77
C SER A 107 -21.64 -2.04 -2.20
N CYS A 108 -20.53 -1.56 -1.66
CA CYS A 108 -19.21 -2.12 -1.92
C CYS A 108 -18.96 -3.39 -1.09
N PHE A 109 -18.28 -4.37 -1.68
CA PHE A 109 -17.78 -5.52 -0.93
C PHE A 109 -16.30 -5.73 -1.21
N PHE A 110 -15.65 -6.41 -0.26
CA PHE A 110 -14.21 -6.65 -0.28
C PHE A 110 -13.89 -8.12 -0.43
N ASP A 111 -12.94 -8.41 -1.31
CA ASP A 111 -12.24 -9.69 -1.34
C ASP A 111 -10.89 -9.54 -0.65
N ARG A 112 -10.71 -10.31 0.42
CA ARG A 112 -9.48 -10.31 1.23
C ARG A 112 -8.42 -11.25 0.69
N HIS A 113 -8.71 -11.98 -0.39
CA HIS A 113 -7.76 -12.92 -0.98
C HIS A 113 -6.49 -12.21 -1.50
N GLN A 114 -5.33 -12.67 -1.02
CA GLN A 114 -4.02 -12.10 -1.36
C GLN A 114 -3.31 -12.83 -2.52
N GLY A 115 -3.97 -13.76 -3.22
CA GLY A 115 -3.37 -14.50 -4.34
C GLY A 115 -2.83 -13.56 -5.43
N GLY A 116 -1.64 -13.88 -5.94
CA GLY A 116 -0.94 -13.06 -6.94
C GLY A 116 -0.39 -11.73 -6.42
N THR A 117 -0.36 -11.52 -5.09
CA THR A 117 0.24 -10.33 -4.45
C THR A 117 1.64 -10.65 -3.98
N ALA A 118 2.59 -9.75 -4.20
CA ALA A 118 3.93 -9.89 -3.68
C ALA A 118 3.94 -9.88 -2.13
N PRO A 119 4.83 -10.64 -1.45
CA PRO A 119 4.83 -10.76 0.01
C PRO A 119 5.06 -9.46 0.79
N ASP A 120 5.68 -8.46 0.18
CA ASP A 120 5.89 -7.11 0.71
C ASP A 120 4.70 -6.16 0.46
N GLN A 121 3.75 -6.59 -0.36
CA GLN A 121 2.56 -5.82 -0.72
C GLN A 121 1.29 -6.41 -0.12
N TYR A 122 0.31 -5.53 0.09
CA TYR A 122 -1.03 -5.91 0.51
C TYR A 122 -2.03 -5.43 -0.53
N ALA A 123 -2.88 -6.35 -0.99
CA ALA A 123 -3.89 -6.06 -1.98
C ALA A 123 -5.23 -5.82 -1.29
N ILE A 124 -5.82 -4.65 -1.55
CA ILE A 124 -7.20 -4.35 -1.22
C ILE A 124 -8.00 -4.53 -2.50
N THR A 125 -8.80 -5.59 -2.56
CA THR A 125 -9.68 -5.87 -3.70
C THR A 125 -11.11 -5.49 -3.32
N MET A 126 -11.63 -4.45 -3.96
CA MET A 126 -12.97 -3.92 -3.75
C MET A 126 -13.81 -4.10 -5.01
N PHE A 127 -15.10 -4.39 -4.84
CA PHE A 127 -16.06 -4.48 -5.93
C PHE A 127 -17.10 -3.38 -5.76
N ILE A 128 -17.25 -2.54 -6.79
CA ILE A 128 -18.20 -1.42 -6.82
C ILE A 128 -19.25 -1.69 -7.90
N PRO A 129 -20.56 -1.65 -7.59
CA PRO A 129 -21.61 -1.80 -8.60
C PRO A 129 -21.48 -0.75 -9.72
N LYS A 130 -21.55 -1.19 -10.98
CA LYS A 130 -21.37 -0.30 -12.15
C LYS A 130 -22.40 0.84 -12.20
N ASN A 131 -23.62 0.59 -11.74
CA ASN A 131 -24.69 1.60 -11.68
C ASN A 131 -24.42 2.72 -10.67
N THR A 132 -23.60 2.46 -9.65
CA THR A 132 -23.23 3.46 -8.63
C THR A 132 -21.99 4.27 -9.01
N TRP A 133 -21.27 3.87 -10.07
CA TRP A 133 -20.02 4.51 -10.47
C TRP A 133 -19.88 4.61 -12.00
N PRO A 134 -20.56 5.58 -12.64
CA PRO A 134 -20.68 5.64 -14.09
C PRO A 134 -19.36 5.97 -14.82
N HIS A 135 -18.45 6.66 -14.15
CA HIS A 135 -17.17 7.11 -14.71
C HIS A 135 -15.99 6.58 -13.88
N PRO A 136 -15.70 5.27 -13.95
CA PRO A 136 -14.61 4.67 -13.18
C PRO A 136 -13.26 5.22 -13.63
N ASN A 137 -12.48 5.73 -12.69
CA ASN A 137 -11.13 6.24 -12.93
C ASN A 137 -10.19 5.72 -11.84
N PRO A 138 -9.10 4.99 -12.18
CA PRO A 138 -8.14 4.50 -11.18
C PRO A 138 -7.53 5.63 -10.34
N ALA A 139 -7.31 6.80 -10.94
CA ALA A 139 -6.77 7.94 -10.22
C ALA A 139 -7.78 8.55 -9.24
N GLY A 140 -9.08 8.33 -9.44
CA GLY A 140 -10.16 8.80 -8.58
C GLY A 140 -10.33 8.00 -7.28
N ILE A 141 -9.43 7.05 -6.98
CA ILE A 141 -9.50 6.24 -5.76
C ILE A 141 -8.30 6.56 -4.89
N LEU A 142 -8.56 6.89 -3.62
CA LEU A 142 -7.56 7.16 -2.61
C LEU A 142 -7.73 6.21 -1.44
N VAL A 143 -6.64 5.60 -0.97
CA VAL A 143 -6.61 4.80 0.26
C VAL A 143 -5.85 5.61 1.29
N ASN A 144 -6.45 5.82 2.45
CA ASN A 144 -5.83 6.51 3.56
C ASN A 144 -5.96 5.68 4.85
N GLN A 145 -5.12 5.98 5.83
CA GLN A 145 -5.23 5.46 7.18
C GLN A 145 -5.57 6.63 8.12
N PRO A 146 -6.44 6.46 9.13
CA PRO A 146 -6.64 7.47 10.15
C PRO A 146 -5.29 7.88 10.76
N GLY A 147 -5.03 9.19 10.86
CA GLY A 147 -3.75 9.73 11.34
C GLY A 147 -2.69 9.92 10.24
N TYR A 148 -2.79 9.20 9.12
CA TYR A 148 -2.02 9.52 7.91
C TYR A 148 -2.72 10.65 7.15
N GLY A 149 -1.97 11.70 6.86
CA GLY A 149 -2.50 12.89 6.18
C GLY A 149 -2.56 12.77 4.66
N TRP A 150 -2.33 11.61 4.07
CA TRP A 150 -2.15 11.47 2.62
C TRP A 150 -2.42 10.04 2.11
N PRO A 151 -2.66 9.86 0.80
CA PRO A 151 -2.89 8.55 0.22
C PRO A 151 -1.69 7.60 0.32
N ILE A 152 -1.92 6.35 0.69
CA ILE A 152 -0.89 5.32 0.95
C ILE A 152 -0.79 4.24 -0.14
N GLN A 153 -1.65 4.27 -1.15
CA GLN A 153 -1.62 3.29 -2.23
C GLN A 153 -0.51 3.54 -3.24
N ASN A 154 0.13 2.44 -3.66
CA ASN A 154 1.19 2.42 -4.67
C ASN A 154 0.61 2.34 -6.09
N SER A 155 -0.43 1.52 -6.27
CA SER A 155 -1.12 1.38 -7.55
C SER A 155 -2.60 1.09 -7.36
N THR A 156 -3.38 1.44 -8.39
CA THR A 156 -4.80 1.15 -8.49
C THR A 156 -5.09 0.64 -9.89
N GLU A 157 -5.75 -0.52 -9.98
CA GLU A 157 -6.21 -1.11 -11.24
C GLU A 157 -7.73 -1.30 -11.20
N ILE A 158 -8.39 -1.02 -12.31
CA ILE A 158 -9.83 -1.25 -12.46
C ILE A 158 -10.03 -2.23 -13.60
N SER A 159 -10.83 -3.26 -13.34
CA SER A 159 -11.27 -4.25 -14.32
C SER A 159 -12.78 -4.43 -14.22
N SER A 160 -13.42 -4.84 -15.32
CA SER A 160 -14.83 -5.20 -15.30
C SER A 160 -15.02 -6.64 -14.82
N PHE A 161 -15.97 -6.86 -13.92
CA PHE A 161 -16.36 -8.19 -13.43
C PHE A 161 -17.88 -8.26 -13.27
N HIS A 162 -18.57 -8.89 -14.23
CA HIS A 162 -20.04 -8.92 -14.29
C HIS A 162 -20.65 -7.50 -14.14
N GLU A 163 -21.54 -7.31 -13.15
CA GLU A 163 -22.23 -6.05 -12.82
C GLU A 163 -21.38 -5.12 -11.94
N PHE A 164 -20.14 -5.49 -11.65
CA PHE A 164 -19.23 -4.74 -10.78
C PHE A 164 -17.98 -4.28 -11.54
N PHE A 165 -17.39 -3.19 -11.05
CA PHE A 165 -15.99 -2.87 -11.26
C PHE A 165 -15.18 -3.52 -10.15
N LYS A 166 -14.22 -4.37 -10.52
CA LYS A 166 -13.20 -4.90 -9.62
C LYS A 166 -12.05 -3.90 -9.55
N VAL A 167 -11.91 -3.28 -8.40
CA VAL A 167 -10.86 -2.32 -8.07
C VAL A 167 -9.81 -3.04 -7.23
N ARG A 168 -8.58 -3.11 -7.72
CA ARG A 168 -7.46 -3.69 -6.99
C ARG A 168 -6.47 -2.58 -6.66
N MET A 169 -6.27 -2.34 -5.37
CA MET A 169 -5.31 -1.35 -4.85
C MET A 169 -4.17 -2.09 -4.17
N LEU A 170 -2.93 -1.73 -4.47
CA LEU A 170 -1.74 -2.28 -3.81
C LEU A 170 -1.15 -1.24 -2.88
N ILE A 171 -0.88 -1.64 -1.64
CA ILE A 171 -0.18 -0.82 -0.65
C ILE A 171 1.04 -1.59 -0.13
N ASP A 172 2.02 -0.88 0.41
CA ASP A 172 3.16 -1.51 1.09
C ASP A 172 2.70 -2.05 2.45
N ARG A 173 3.08 -3.27 2.82
CA ARG A 173 2.70 -3.85 4.12
C ARG A 173 3.28 -3.11 5.32
N ALA A 174 4.40 -2.39 5.15
CA ALA A 174 4.98 -1.56 6.20
C ALA A 174 4.03 -0.47 6.69
N VAL A 175 3.09 -0.02 5.85
CA VAL A 175 2.07 0.96 6.29
C VAL A 175 1.02 0.34 7.21
N LEU A 176 0.90 -0.99 7.24
CA LEU A 176 -0.09 -1.70 8.06
C LEU A 176 0.36 -1.92 9.51
N ASP A 177 1.64 -1.69 9.83
CA ASP A 177 2.19 -1.81 11.18
C ASP A 177 1.72 -0.71 12.12
N ASP A 178 1.10 0.35 11.59
CA ASP A 178 0.49 1.40 12.38
C ASP A 178 -0.67 0.81 13.25
N PRO A 179 -0.82 1.27 14.51
CA PRO A 179 -1.81 0.73 15.46
C PRO A 179 -3.27 0.86 15.01
N HIS A 180 -3.58 1.71 14.02
CA HIS A 180 -4.93 1.81 13.49
C HIS A 180 -5.25 0.59 12.60
N ASP A 181 -6.33 -0.10 12.92
CA ASP A 181 -6.85 -1.24 12.18
C ASP A 181 -7.76 -0.82 11.01
N GLU A 182 -8.07 0.46 10.89
CA GLU A 182 -8.95 1.02 9.86
C GLU A 182 -8.19 1.57 8.66
N LEU A 183 -8.72 1.32 7.47
CA LEU A 183 -8.31 1.90 6.20
C LEU A 183 -9.52 2.55 5.53
N ILE A 184 -9.40 3.84 5.23
CA ILE A 184 -10.43 4.66 4.60
C ILE A 184 -10.17 4.69 3.10
N ILE A 185 -11.13 4.21 2.32
CA ILE A 185 -11.08 4.25 0.85
C ILE A 185 -12.05 5.32 0.38
N MET A 186 -11.51 6.34 -0.28
CA MET A 186 -12.27 7.41 -0.87
C MET A 186 -12.39 7.17 -2.36
N VAL A 187 -13.62 7.20 -2.88
CA VAL A 187 -13.93 6.98 -4.28
C VAL A 187 -14.55 8.25 -4.85
N ASN A 188 -13.94 8.77 -5.90
CA ASN A 188 -14.52 9.83 -6.69
C ASN A 188 -15.59 9.24 -7.61
N THR A 189 -16.86 9.48 -7.30
CA THR A 189 -18.01 9.00 -8.07
C THR A 189 -18.29 9.81 -9.33
N GLY A 190 -17.55 10.92 -9.56
CA GLY A 190 -17.76 11.85 -10.67
C GLY A 190 -18.78 12.95 -10.39
N GLU A 191 -19.38 12.97 -9.19
CA GLU A 191 -20.22 14.08 -8.76
C GLU A 191 -19.35 15.33 -8.53
N THR A 192 -19.83 16.49 -9.01
CA THR A 192 -19.20 17.77 -8.71
C THR A 192 -19.24 18.00 -7.21
N LEU A 193 -18.06 18.19 -6.60
CA LEU A 193 -17.93 18.43 -5.18
C LEU A 193 -18.58 19.75 -4.79
N ASP A 194 -19.21 19.79 -3.61
CA ASP A 194 -19.59 21.05 -3.01
C ASP A 194 -18.35 21.97 -2.82
N PRO A 195 -18.50 23.30 -2.95
CA PRO A 195 -17.36 24.23 -2.86
C PRO A 195 -16.58 24.16 -1.54
N ALA A 196 -17.22 23.81 -0.42
CA ALA A 196 -16.54 23.71 0.86
C ALA A 196 -15.67 22.44 0.92
N THR A 197 -16.16 21.31 0.42
CA THR A 197 -15.38 20.07 0.27
C THR A 197 -14.23 20.26 -0.71
N ALA A 198 -14.48 20.88 -1.86
CA ALA A 198 -13.44 21.20 -2.82
C ALA A 198 -12.31 22.02 -2.19
N ARG A 199 -12.64 23.08 -1.42
CA ARG A 199 -11.64 23.89 -0.71
C ARG A 199 -10.83 23.09 0.32
N ARG A 200 -11.46 22.18 1.08
CA ARG A 200 -10.74 21.31 2.03
C ARG A 200 -9.71 20.44 1.33
N TRP A 201 -10.09 19.84 0.20
CA TRP A 201 -9.19 19.03 -0.61
C TRP A 201 -8.06 19.85 -1.24
N LEU A 202 -8.35 21.04 -1.76
CA LEU A 202 -7.33 21.94 -2.31
C LEU A 202 -6.34 22.42 -1.24
N GLU A 203 -6.80 22.68 -0.03
CA GLU A 203 -5.92 23.00 1.10
C GLU A 203 -5.02 21.81 1.47
N LEU A 204 -5.54 20.58 1.44
CA LEU A 204 -4.72 19.38 1.61
C LEU A 204 -3.64 19.30 0.52
N VAL A 205 -4.01 19.49 -0.75
CA VAL A 205 -3.04 19.48 -1.87
C VAL A 205 -1.95 20.54 -1.63
N ARG A 206 -2.32 21.76 -1.25
CA ARG A 206 -1.36 22.85 -0.97
C ARG A 206 -0.37 22.48 0.12
N ARG A 207 -0.83 21.84 1.20
CA ARG A 207 0.06 21.34 2.27
C ARG A 207 1.00 20.26 1.72
N LEU A 208 0.47 19.31 0.95
CA LEU A 208 1.27 18.23 0.38
C LEU A 208 2.28 18.70 -0.66
N GLU A 209 2.04 19.80 -1.39
CA GLU A 209 3.01 20.32 -2.36
C GLU A 209 4.36 20.65 -1.71
N THR A 210 4.35 21.09 -0.46
CA THR A 210 5.56 21.43 0.30
C THR A 210 6.26 20.20 0.90
N VAL A 211 5.50 19.15 1.23
CA VAL A 211 6.00 17.96 1.94
C VAL A 211 6.34 16.82 0.98
N SER A 212 5.48 16.58 0.00
CA SER A 212 5.58 15.49 -0.96
C SER A 212 4.85 15.85 -2.27
N PRO A 213 5.57 16.43 -3.26
CA PRO A 213 4.99 16.82 -4.54
C PRO A 213 4.31 15.67 -5.29
N ALA A 214 4.83 14.44 -5.15
CA ALA A 214 4.25 13.24 -5.75
C ALA A 214 2.86 12.93 -5.17
N ARG A 215 2.68 13.05 -3.85
CA ARG A 215 1.38 12.81 -3.20
C ARG A 215 0.40 13.94 -3.47
N ALA A 216 0.88 15.19 -3.52
CA ALA A 216 0.07 16.33 -3.96
C ALA A 216 -0.49 16.09 -5.37
N MET A 217 0.35 15.60 -6.29
CA MET A 217 -0.07 15.21 -7.63
C MET A 217 -1.12 14.10 -7.62
N ALA A 218 -0.92 13.03 -6.84
CA ALA A 218 -1.89 11.94 -6.75
C ALA A 218 -3.28 12.44 -6.32
N VAL A 219 -3.36 13.26 -5.26
CA VAL A 219 -4.62 13.85 -4.80
C VAL A 219 -5.19 14.82 -5.84
N ALA A 220 -4.36 15.65 -6.47
CA ALA A 220 -4.81 16.60 -7.49
C ALA A 220 -5.41 15.90 -8.73
N VAL A 221 -4.80 14.80 -9.19
CA VAL A 221 -5.34 13.99 -10.29
C VAL A 221 -6.64 13.29 -9.86
N ALA A 222 -6.73 12.84 -8.61
CA ALA A 222 -7.96 12.22 -8.09
C ALA A 222 -9.15 13.18 -8.06
N LEU A 223 -8.89 14.46 -7.82
CA LEU A 223 -9.89 15.54 -7.82
C LEU A 223 -10.23 16.03 -9.24
N ALA A 224 -9.41 15.70 -10.24
CA ALA A 224 -9.61 16.15 -11.60
C ALA A 224 -10.97 15.65 -12.12
N GLY A 225 -11.79 16.58 -12.61
CA GLY A 225 -13.15 16.29 -13.10
C GLY A 225 -14.27 16.48 -12.07
N SER A 226 -13.96 16.60 -10.78
CA SER A 226 -14.99 16.79 -9.72
C SER A 226 -14.91 18.15 -9.04
N LEU A 227 -13.93 18.99 -9.40
CA LEU A 227 -13.84 20.35 -8.88
C LEU A 227 -14.99 21.22 -9.44
N PRO A 228 -15.66 22.03 -8.61
CA PRO A 228 -16.76 22.88 -9.06
C PRO A 228 -16.29 23.95 -10.06
N PRO A 229 -17.14 24.31 -11.02
CA PRO A 229 -16.85 25.42 -11.93
C PRO A 229 -16.78 26.74 -11.16
N GLY A 230 -15.92 27.66 -11.61
CA GLY A 230 -15.81 29.00 -11.01
C GLY A 230 -14.90 29.09 -9.78
N LEU A 231 -14.05 28.08 -9.52
CA LEU A 231 -12.94 28.23 -8.59
C LEU A 231 -11.92 29.24 -9.15
N ASP A 232 -11.57 30.24 -8.35
CA ASP A 232 -10.60 31.25 -8.76
C ASP A 232 -9.22 30.63 -9.03
N ALA A 233 -8.66 30.89 -10.20
CA ALA A 233 -7.38 30.30 -10.63
C ALA A 233 -6.20 30.67 -9.70
N GLY A 234 -6.30 31.80 -9.00
CA GLY A 234 -5.35 32.24 -7.97
C GLY A 234 -5.44 31.45 -6.66
N GLU A 235 -6.57 30.79 -6.40
CA GLU A 235 -6.77 29.95 -5.20
C GLU A 235 -6.33 28.50 -5.42
N LEU A 236 -6.07 28.08 -6.67
CA LEU A 236 -5.67 26.72 -6.98
C LEU A 236 -4.19 26.47 -6.64
N PRO A 237 -3.87 25.36 -5.95
CA PRO A 237 -2.49 24.87 -5.80
C PRO A 237 -1.79 24.73 -7.16
N ASP A 238 -0.46 24.88 -7.17
CA ASP A 238 0.32 24.96 -8.42
C ASP A 238 0.21 23.68 -9.27
N VAL A 239 0.19 22.53 -8.62
CA VAL A 239 0.00 21.21 -9.24
C VAL A 239 -1.36 21.12 -9.93
N VAL A 240 -2.43 21.56 -9.26
CA VAL A 240 -3.79 21.57 -9.82
C VAL A 240 -3.86 22.52 -11.02
N ARG A 241 -3.27 23.71 -10.90
CA ARG A 241 -3.20 24.69 -11.99
C ARG A 241 -2.47 24.13 -13.22
N ARG A 242 -1.33 23.46 -13.01
CA ARG A 242 -0.58 22.82 -14.10
C ARG A 242 -1.37 21.71 -14.78
N LEU A 243 -2.14 20.92 -14.04
CA LEU A 243 -3.01 19.89 -14.60
C LEU A 243 -4.08 20.49 -15.51
N PHE A 244 -4.79 21.52 -15.05
CA PHE A 244 -5.79 22.21 -15.86
C PHE A 244 -5.21 22.86 -17.12
N VAL A 245 -4.04 23.49 -17.02
CA VAL A 245 -3.34 24.06 -18.20
C VAL A 245 -2.98 22.96 -19.19
N ARG A 246 -2.48 21.82 -18.71
CA ARG A 246 -2.11 20.69 -19.57
C ARG A 246 -3.34 20.08 -20.25
N GLN A 247 -4.45 19.95 -19.53
CA GLN A 247 -5.71 19.45 -20.06
C GLN A 247 -6.27 20.41 -21.12
N GLY A 248 -6.35 21.71 -20.84
CA GLY A 248 -6.80 22.69 -21.84
C GLY A 248 -5.92 22.74 -23.09
N ARG A 249 -4.60 22.53 -22.96
CA ARG A 249 -3.70 22.38 -24.12
C ARG A 249 -3.98 21.11 -24.91
N PHE A 250 -4.23 20.00 -24.23
CA PHE A 250 -4.58 18.74 -24.86
C PHE A 250 -5.90 18.87 -25.63
N ASP A 251 -6.93 19.44 -24.99
CA ASP A 251 -8.23 19.66 -25.60
C ASP A 251 -8.13 20.57 -26.83
N ALA A 252 -7.36 21.66 -26.75
CA ALA A 252 -7.12 22.56 -27.87
C ALA A 252 -6.40 21.88 -29.05
N LEU A 253 -5.52 20.92 -28.79
CA LEU A 253 -4.82 20.16 -29.84
C LEU A 253 -5.69 19.07 -30.48
N HIS A 254 -6.76 18.66 -29.80
CA HIS A 254 -7.67 17.59 -30.23
C HIS A 254 -9.08 18.08 -30.60
N GLN A 255 -9.32 19.38 -30.59
CA GLN A 255 -10.46 19.96 -31.31
C GLN A 255 -10.25 19.69 -32.81
N GLU A 256 -11.15 18.90 -33.41
CA GLU A 256 -11.22 18.74 -34.85
C GLU A 256 -11.31 20.14 -35.49
N ASN A 257 -10.36 20.46 -36.38
CA ASN A 257 -10.46 21.66 -37.20
C ASN A 257 -11.81 21.64 -37.91
N PRO A 258 -12.71 22.62 -37.72
CA PRO A 258 -13.87 22.73 -38.58
C PRO A 258 -13.36 22.90 -40.02
N LEU A 259 -13.76 21.99 -40.91
CA LEU A 259 -13.46 22.11 -42.33
C LEU A 259 -13.90 23.51 -42.80
N PRO A 260 -13.05 24.22 -43.58
CA PRO A 260 -13.42 25.55 -44.05
C PRO A 260 -14.72 25.44 -44.84
N PRO A 261 -15.61 26.45 -44.75
CA PRO A 261 -16.88 26.42 -45.45
C PRO A 261 -16.63 26.22 -46.95
N GLN A 262 -17.21 25.17 -47.51
CA GLN A 262 -17.21 24.96 -48.96
C GLN A 262 -17.95 26.14 -49.58
N ARG A 263 -17.23 26.91 -50.40
CA ARG A 263 -17.78 27.98 -51.23
C ARG A 263 -18.40 27.41 -52.49
#